data_AF-W4P330-F1
#
_entry.id   AF-W4P330-F1
#
_cell.length_a   1.000
_cell.length_b   1.000
_cell.length_c   1.000
_cell.angle_alpha   90.00
_cell.angle_beta   90.00
_cell.angle_gamma   90.00
#
_symmetry.space_group_name_H-M   'P 1'
#
loop_
_entity.id
_entity.type
_entity.pdbx_description
1 polymer ?
#
loop_
_entity_poly.entity_id
_entity_poly.type
_entity_poly.pdbx_seq_one_letter_code
_entity_poly.pdbx_strand_id
1 'polypeptide(L)'
;MNRLFSFLFLLPLLVACSHTYKIEGTSSVNHLDGKMIYLKVLRGEEWVKIDSAEVIHGLFSMKGKMDSVEMISLYMDEQSLMPVVLERGKIKVTISNTDLKVSGTPLNASLYEFIAKKNSIEESLMELEQKETRMVMEGCDLGDIHKQLAAESDSLLDTMNRYVKAFISDNYENVLGPNVFMMLCSSLPYPVMTPQIDDIVKDAPYSFKSNPMVKEFLTKAKENMKLIEEHQRMQQTAAAQK
;
A
#
# COMPACT_ATOMS: atom_id res chain seq x y z
N MET A 1 -73.17 -0.53 4.49
CA MET A 1 -72.38 0.25 5.46
C MET A 1 -71.20 -0.63 5.89
N ASN A 2 -69.99 -0.37 5.35
CA ASN A 2 -68.67 -0.70 5.92
C ASN A 2 -68.39 -2.17 6.35
N ARG A 3 -67.31 -2.86 5.97
CA ARG A 3 -65.90 -2.42 6.08
C ARG A 3 -64.91 -3.50 5.60
N LEU A 4 -63.80 -3.01 5.02
CA LEU A 4 -62.41 -3.49 5.16
C LEU A 4 -61.98 -4.80 4.48
N PHE A 5 -61.56 -4.66 3.21
CA PHE A 5 -60.48 -5.45 2.61
C PHE A 5 -59.21 -5.31 3.47
N SER A 6 -58.76 -6.39 4.13
CA SER A 6 -57.42 -6.45 4.69
C SER A 6 -56.42 -6.84 3.60
N PHE A 7 -55.82 -5.83 2.96
CA PHE A 7 -54.55 -6.01 2.26
C PHE A 7 -53.44 -6.03 3.31
N LEU A 8 -53.00 -7.22 3.69
CA LEU A 8 -51.80 -7.41 4.51
C LEU A 8 -50.58 -7.14 3.63
N PHE A 9 -50.17 -5.87 3.55
CA PHE A 9 -48.88 -5.47 2.98
C PHE A 9 -47.77 -6.04 3.88
N LEU A 10 -47.19 -7.19 3.49
CA LEU A 10 -45.89 -7.61 4.01
C LEU A 10 -44.84 -6.63 3.46
N LEU A 11 -44.50 -5.63 4.27
CA LEU A 11 -43.32 -4.81 4.06
C LEU A 11 -42.08 -5.73 4.11
N PRO A 12 -41.26 -5.82 3.05
CA PRO A 12 -39.95 -6.44 3.19
C PRO A 12 -39.14 -5.56 4.15
N LEU A 13 -38.78 -6.10 5.31
CA LEU A 13 -37.79 -5.51 6.18
C LEU A 13 -36.48 -5.45 5.39
N LEU A 14 -36.16 -4.28 4.84
CA LEU A 14 -34.80 -3.95 4.41
C LEU A 14 -33.94 -3.98 5.67
N VAL A 15 -33.41 -5.15 6.02
CA VAL A 15 -32.33 -5.26 7.00
C VAL A 15 -31.13 -4.62 6.33
N ALA A 16 -30.97 -3.31 6.54
CA ALA A 16 -29.73 -2.63 6.21
C ALA A 16 -28.63 -3.32 7.02
N CYS A 17 -27.84 -4.17 6.37
CA CYS A 17 -26.66 -4.76 6.98
C CYS A 17 -25.65 -3.63 7.13
N SER A 18 -25.74 -2.85 8.21
CA SER A 18 -24.77 -1.79 8.47
C SER A 18 -23.44 -2.43 8.80
N HIS A 19 -22.47 -2.33 7.89
CA HIS A 19 -21.12 -2.80 8.14
C HIS A 19 -20.44 -1.82 9.11
N THR A 20 -20.21 -2.26 10.35
CA THR A 20 -19.50 -1.46 11.36
C THR A 20 -18.08 -1.96 11.53
N TYR A 21 -17.14 -1.04 11.73
CA TYR A 21 -15.79 -1.35 12.19
C TYR A 21 -15.57 -0.84 13.61
N LYS A 22 -14.62 -1.46 14.30
CA LYS A 22 -14.04 -0.95 15.54
C LYS A 22 -12.53 -1.06 15.45
N ILE A 23 -11.84 0.07 15.59
CA ILE A 23 -10.40 0.14 15.74
C ILE A 23 -10.09 0.22 17.24
N GLU A 24 -9.23 -0.65 17.72
CA GLU A 24 -8.62 -0.57 19.05
C GLU A 24 -7.11 -0.50 18.88
N GLY A 25 -6.53 0.60 19.33
CA GLY A 25 -5.12 0.88 19.21
C GLY A 25 -4.40 0.83 20.55
N THR A 26 -3.19 0.28 20.54
CA THR A 26 -2.25 0.29 21.65
C THR A 26 -0.93 0.91 21.21
N SER A 27 -0.45 1.87 21.97
CA SER A 27 0.86 2.51 21.83
C SER A 27 1.71 2.21 23.05
N SER A 28 2.92 1.70 22.84
CA SER A 28 3.95 1.60 23.89
C SER A 28 4.94 2.79 23.85
N VAL A 29 4.63 3.81 23.06
CA VAL A 29 5.51 4.95 22.79
C VAL A 29 5.04 6.13 23.63
N ASN A 30 5.81 6.46 24.66
CA ASN A 30 5.42 7.43 25.71
C ASN A 30 5.08 8.83 25.18
N HIS A 31 5.64 9.25 24.04
CA HIS A 31 5.37 10.57 23.46
C HIS A 31 4.08 10.64 22.62
N LEU A 32 3.33 9.54 22.55
CA LEU A 32 2.03 9.47 21.86
C LEU A 32 0.87 9.85 22.77
N ASP A 33 1.03 9.81 24.10
CA ASP A 33 -0.05 10.17 25.04
C ASP A 33 -0.45 11.64 24.91
N GLY A 34 -1.76 11.89 24.84
CA GLY A 34 -2.36 13.20 24.62
C GLY A 34 -2.33 13.67 23.15
N LYS A 35 -1.78 12.87 22.23
CA LYS A 35 -1.82 13.19 20.80
C LYS A 35 -3.08 12.69 20.12
N MET A 36 -3.44 13.36 19.04
CA MET A 36 -4.54 12.96 18.18
C MET A 36 -4.06 12.01 17.08
N ILE A 37 -4.72 10.86 16.99
CA ILE A 37 -4.68 9.97 15.83
C ILE A 37 -5.81 10.34 14.90
N TYR A 38 -5.52 10.40 13.61
CA TYR A 38 -6.48 10.69 12.55
C TYR A 38 -6.56 9.52 11.59
N LEU A 39 -7.77 9.18 11.16
CA LEU A 39 -7.97 8.35 9.98
C LEU A 39 -8.10 9.29 8.78
N LYS A 40 -7.22 9.16 7.81
CA LYS A 40 -7.28 9.92 6.57
C LYS A 40 -7.42 8.97 5.39
N VAL A 41 -8.18 9.39 4.39
CA VAL A 41 -8.36 8.66 3.14
C VAL A 41 -7.99 9.54 1.97
N LEU A 42 -7.34 8.97 0.96
CA LEU A 42 -6.99 9.68 -0.25
C LEU A 42 -8.25 9.84 -1.12
N ARG A 43 -8.57 11.08 -1.48
CA ARG A 43 -9.66 11.45 -2.38
C ARG A 43 -9.08 12.36 -3.45
N GLY A 44 -8.91 11.82 -4.66
CA GLY A 44 -8.12 12.51 -5.69
C GLY A 44 -6.68 12.69 -5.21
N GLU A 45 -6.21 13.93 -5.12
CA GLU A 45 -4.86 14.27 -4.65
C GLU A 45 -4.80 14.70 -3.17
N GLU A 46 -5.94 14.69 -2.46
CA GLU A 46 -6.02 15.20 -1.08
C GLU A 46 -6.31 14.11 -0.04
N TRP A 47 -5.61 14.21 1.11
CA TRP A 47 -5.88 13.39 2.28
C TRP A 47 -7.00 13.98 3.13
N VAL A 48 -8.18 13.35 3.08
CA VAL A 48 -9.37 13.81 3.80
C VAL A 48 -9.50 13.07 5.12
N LYS A 49 -9.63 13.81 6.23
CA LYS A 49 -9.87 13.25 7.57
C LYS A 49 -11.30 12.69 7.65
N ILE A 50 -11.43 11.43 8.07
CA ILE A 50 -12.74 10.75 8.24
C ILE A 50 -13.10 10.44 9.70
N ASP A 51 -12.10 10.28 10.58
CA ASP A 51 -12.30 10.07 12.02
C ASP A 51 -11.05 10.51 12.79
N SER A 52 -11.15 10.62 14.11
CA SER A 52 -10.03 10.92 14.99
C SER A 52 -10.26 10.44 16.41
N ALA A 53 -9.19 10.08 17.12
CA ALA A 53 -9.22 9.76 18.54
C ALA A 53 -7.97 10.28 19.24
N GLU A 54 -8.15 10.74 20.47
CA GLU A 54 -7.03 11.03 21.37
C GLU A 54 -6.44 9.74 21.94
N VAL A 55 -5.11 9.70 22.07
CA VAL A 55 -4.40 8.62 22.76
C VAL A 55 -4.39 8.91 24.26
N ILE A 56 -5.03 8.06 25.05
CA ILE A 56 -5.12 8.18 26.51
C ILE A 56 -4.48 6.94 27.13
N HIS A 57 -3.40 7.12 27.88
CA HIS A 57 -2.64 6.02 28.51
C HIS A 57 -2.23 4.93 27.52
N GLY A 58 -1.71 5.34 26.37
CA GLY A 58 -1.30 4.45 25.27
C GLY A 58 -2.46 3.79 24.54
N LEU A 59 -3.72 4.17 24.78
CA LEU A 59 -4.88 3.54 24.16
C LEU A 59 -5.67 4.53 23.33
N PHE A 60 -6.18 4.07 22.18
CA PHE A 60 -7.16 4.83 21.41
C PHE A 60 -8.21 3.89 20.81
N SER A 61 -9.42 4.40 20.59
CA SER A 61 -10.51 3.61 20.02
C SER A 61 -11.35 4.47 19.09
N MET A 62 -11.65 3.92 17.92
CA MET A 62 -12.55 4.53 16.93
C MET A 62 -13.60 3.50 16.51
N LYS A 63 -14.81 3.95 16.22
CA LYS A 63 -15.89 3.08 15.73
C LYS A 63 -16.71 3.86 14.72
N GLY A 64 -17.04 3.20 13.62
CA GLY A 64 -17.79 3.84 12.55
C GLY A 64 -18.59 2.85 11.74
N LYS A 65 -19.39 3.40 10.84
CA LYS A 65 -20.04 2.65 9.76
C LYS A 65 -19.18 2.80 8.50
N MET A 66 -19.17 1.77 7.66
CA MET A 66 -18.59 1.82 6.33
C MET A 66 -19.66 1.40 5.32
N ASP A 67 -19.65 2.04 4.16
CA ASP A 67 -20.47 1.64 3.02
C ASP A 67 -19.77 0.56 2.18
N SER A 68 -18.43 0.61 2.13
CA SER A 68 -17.58 -0.37 1.47
C SER A 68 -16.26 -0.54 2.23
N VAL A 69 -15.58 -1.66 1.98
CA VAL A 69 -14.19 -1.86 2.42
C VAL A 69 -13.32 -0.82 1.72
N GLU A 70 -12.41 -0.20 2.47
CA GLU A 70 -11.53 0.83 1.96
C GLU A 70 -10.17 0.81 2.68
N MET A 71 -9.08 1.07 1.96
CA MET A 71 -7.78 1.30 2.59
C MET A 71 -7.65 2.78 2.94
N ILE A 72 -7.33 3.04 4.21
CA ILE A 72 -7.08 4.38 4.76
C ILE A 72 -5.65 4.42 5.29
N SER A 73 -5.18 5.61 5.65
CA SER A 73 -3.93 5.77 6.39
C SER A 73 -4.19 6.39 7.75
N LEU A 74 -3.51 5.86 8.75
CA LEU A 74 -3.53 6.35 10.11
C LEU A 74 -2.43 7.41 10.25
N TYR A 75 -2.82 8.59 10.68
CA TYR A 75 -1.95 9.75 10.85
C TYR A 75 -1.83 10.11 12.32
N MET A 76 -0.68 10.66 12.68
CA MET A 76 -0.49 11.43 13.89
C MET A 76 -0.05 12.82 13.49
N ASP A 77 -0.75 13.84 13.98
CA ASP A 77 -0.56 15.22 13.52
C ASP A 77 -0.65 15.25 11.97
N GLU A 78 0.42 15.68 11.28
CA GLU A 78 0.51 15.66 9.82
C GLU A 78 1.36 14.50 9.26
N GLN A 79 1.86 13.62 10.11
CA GLN A 79 2.69 12.50 9.70
C GLN A 79 1.86 11.23 9.49
N SER A 80 1.96 10.63 8.30
CA SER A 80 1.40 9.30 8.02
C SER A 80 2.18 8.25 8.81
N LEU A 81 1.47 7.39 9.54
CA LEU A 81 2.07 6.30 10.32
C LEU A 81 1.99 4.98 9.57
N MET A 82 0.80 4.55 9.16
CA MET A 82 0.62 3.23 8.55
C MET A 82 -0.70 3.09 7.78
N PRO A 83 -0.74 2.24 6.74
CA PRO A 83 -2.00 1.89 6.08
C PRO A 83 -2.86 0.98 6.96
N VAL A 84 -4.19 1.14 6.89
CA VAL A 84 -5.17 0.29 7.58
C VAL A 84 -6.28 -0.01 6.59
N VAL A 85 -6.74 -1.26 6.54
CA VAL A 85 -7.97 -1.59 5.80
C VAL A 85 -9.16 -1.46 6.74
N LEU A 86 -10.07 -0.53 6.44
CA LEU A 86 -11.38 -0.48 7.09
C LEU A 86 -12.24 -1.60 6.54
N GLU A 87 -12.38 -2.66 7.33
CA GLU A 87 -13.24 -3.80 7.04
C GLU A 87 -14.08 -4.17 8.27
N ARG A 88 -15.15 -4.95 8.03
CA ARG A 88 -16.08 -5.32 9.10
C ARG A 88 -15.34 -6.13 10.16
N GLY A 89 -15.43 -5.68 11.41
CA GLY A 89 -14.89 -6.40 12.56
C GLY A 89 -14.09 -5.52 13.49
N LYS A 90 -13.28 -6.19 14.31
CA LYS A 90 -12.41 -5.56 15.31
C LYS A 90 -10.98 -5.51 14.76
N ILE A 91 -10.57 -4.33 14.34
CA ILE A 91 -9.24 -4.01 13.87
C ILE A 91 -8.38 -3.64 15.08
N LYS A 92 -7.22 -4.28 15.21
CA LYS A 92 -6.26 -4.04 16.29
C LYS A 92 -5.02 -3.35 15.73
N VAL A 93 -4.70 -2.17 16.23
CA VAL A 93 -3.53 -1.40 15.83
C VAL A 93 -2.49 -1.46 16.95
N THR A 94 -1.25 -1.77 16.62
CA THR A 94 -0.13 -1.77 17.56
C THR A 94 0.93 -0.81 17.04
N ILE A 95 1.30 0.15 17.89
CA ILE A 95 2.35 1.13 17.65
C ILE A 95 3.41 0.98 18.74
N SER A 96 4.60 0.56 18.38
CA SER A 96 5.77 0.52 19.25
C SER A 96 6.97 1.16 18.55
N ASN A 97 8.11 1.21 19.23
CA ASN A 97 9.35 1.69 18.61
C ASN A 97 9.89 0.73 17.53
N THR A 98 9.45 -0.53 17.55
CA THR A 98 9.94 -1.60 16.65
C THR A 98 8.87 -2.08 15.69
N ASP A 99 7.60 -1.92 16.03
CA ASP A 99 6.48 -2.55 15.33
C ASP A 99 5.36 -1.54 15.08
N LEU A 100 5.04 -1.37 13.80
CA LEU A 100 3.80 -0.77 13.34
C LEU A 100 3.00 -1.89 12.69
N LYS A 101 1.95 -2.37 13.36
CA LYS A 101 1.18 -3.53 12.89
C LYS A 101 -0.31 -3.35 13.05
N VAL A 102 -1.08 -3.83 12.07
CA VAL A 102 -2.54 -3.96 12.16
C VAL A 102 -2.93 -5.42 12.03
N SER A 103 -3.92 -5.85 12.81
CA SER A 103 -4.40 -7.22 12.85
C SER A 103 -5.88 -7.28 13.23
N GLY A 104 -6.39 -8.49 13.45
CA GLY A 104 -7.77 -8.72 13.92
C GLY A 104 -8.81 -8.85 12.81
N THR A 105 -8.43 -8.58 11.57
CA THR A 105 -9.30 -8.72 10.40
C THR A 105 -8.51 -9.26 9.19
N PRO A 106 -9.16 -9.98 8.24
CA PRO A 106 -8.46 -10.74 7.19
C PRO A 106 -7.60 -9.92 6.24
N LEU A 107 -8.09 -8.80 5.73
CA LEU A 107 -7.34 -7.98 4.77
C LEU A 107 -6.17 -7.27 5.46
N ASN A 108 -6.35 -6.82 6.71
CA ASN A 108 -5.24 -6.30 7.50
C ASN A 108 -4.19 -7.39 7.78
N ALA A 109 -4.59 -8.62 8.11
CA ALA A 109 -3.64 -9.71 8.31
C ALA A 109 -2.82 -9.98 7.03
N SER A 110 -3.49 -10.08 5.88
CA SER A 110 -2.85 -10.25 4.57
C SER A 110 -1.90 -9.10 4.23
N LEU A 111 -2.30 -7.85 4.46
CA LEU A 111 -1.45 -6.67 4.20
C LEU A 111 -0.19 -6.68 5.06
N TYR A 112 -0.31 -6.98 6.35
CA TYR A 112 0.82 -6.94 7.27
C TYR A 112 1.74 -8.16 7.16
N GLU A 113 1.24 -9.31 6.72
CA GLU A 113 2.08 -10.43 6.27
C GLU A 113 2.89 -10.05 5.01
N PHE A 114 2.25 -9.37 4.07
CA PHE A 114 2.94 -8.83 2.89
C PHE A 114 4.05 -7.85 3.26
N ILE A 115 3.74 -6.84 4.07
CA ILE A 115 4.72 -5.83 4.52
C ILE A 115 5.87 -6.51 5.27
N ALA A 116 5.59 -7.41 6.22
CA ALA A 116 6.62 -8.09 6.98
C ALA A 116 7.58 -8.90 6.08
N LYS A 117 7.04 -9.64 5.10
CA LYS A 117 7.87 -10.41 4.16
C LYS A 117 8.67 -9.50 3.23
N LYS A 118 8.08 -8.42 2.73
CA LYS A 118 8.78 -7.41 1.92
C LYS A 118 9.95 -6.81 2.72
N ASN A 119 9.70 -6.35 3.94
CA ASN A 119 10.73 -5.78 4.81
C ASN A 119 11.87 -6.77 5.07
N SER A 120 11.58 -8.07 5.29
CA SER A 120 12.64 -9.07 5.49
C SER A 120 13.57 -9.22 4.27
N ILE A 121 13.04 -9.04 3.05
CA ILE A 121 13.86 -9.09 1.83
C ILE A 121 14.68 -7.80 1.69
N GLU A 122 14.09 -6.65 2.03
CA GLU A 122 14.80 -5.36 2.06
C GLU A 122 15.92 -5.35 3.10
N GLU A 123 15.71 -5.94 4.28
CA GLU A 123 16.76 -6.14 5.29
C GLU A 123 17.91 -7.00 4.76
N SER A 124 17.60 -8.10 4.06
CA SER A 124 18.63 -8.92 3.41
C SER A 124 19.43 -8.14 2.35
N LEU A 125 18.77 -7.26 1.59
CA LEU A 125 19.47 -6.38 0.64
C LEU A 125 20.42 -5.39 1.35
N MET A 126 19.98 -4.78 2.45
CA MET A 126 20.83 -3.89 3.27
C MET A 126 22.02 -4.64 3.88
N GLU A 127 21.83 -5.89 4.30
CA GLU A 127 22.91 -6.74 4.80
C GLU A 127 23.97 -7.02 3.70
N LEU A 128 23.57 -7.15 2.43
CA LEU A 128 24.51 -7.29 1.32
C LEU A 128 25.36 -6.02 1.11
N GLU A 129 24.76 -4.83 1.20
CA GLU A 129 25.50 -3.56 1.11
C GLU A 129 26.53 -3.42 2.24
N GLN A 130 26.16 -3.84 3.45
CA GLN A 130 27.09 -3.87 4.59
C GLN A 130 28.20 -4.92 4.41
N LYS A 131 27.87 -6.08 3.84
CA LYS A 131 28.83 -7.14 3.51
C LYS A 131 29.83 -6.66 2.46
N GLU A 132 29.39 -5.92 1.45
CA GLU A 132 30.27 -5.27 0.46
C GLU A 132 31.30 -4.38 1.14
N THR A 133 30.81 -3.45 1.97
CA THR A 133 31.66 -2.49 2.70
C THR A 133 32.74 -3.22 3.53
N ARG A 134 32.38 -4.33 4.17
CA ARG A 134 33.30 -5.15 4.96
C ARG A 134 34.37 -5.83 4.10
N MET A 135 33.99 -6.47 3.00
CA MET A 135 34.94 -7.17 2.14
C MET A 135 35.94 -6.20 1.49
N VAL A 136 35.48 -4.98 1.15
CA VAL A 136 36.35 -3.90 0.67
C VAL A 136 37.39 -3.52 1.74
N MET A 137 36.96 -3.39 3.01
CA MET A 137 37.85 -3.10 4.13
C MET A 137 38.85 -4.24 4.42
N GLU A 138 38.46 -5.48 4.17
CA GLU A 138 39.29 -6.68 4.33
C GLU A 138 40.30 -6.87 3.17
N GLY A 139 40.26 -6.00 2.15
CA GLY A 139 41.18 -6.03 1.02
C GLY A 139 40.88 -7.13 0.00
N CYS A 140 39.65 -7.64 -0.02
CA CYS A 140 39.20 -8.57 -1.06
C CYS A 140 39.22 -7.91 -2.45
N ASP A 141 39.38 -8.71 -3.50
CA ASP A 141 39.33 -8.22 -4.87
C ASP A 141 37.93 -7.69 -5.23
N LEU A 142 37.88 -6.47 -5.76
CA LEU A 142 36.63 -5.78 -6.09
C LEU A 142 35.83 -6.50 -7.19
N GLY A 143 36.51 -7.13 -8.14
CA GLY A 143 35.86 -7.84 -9.24
C GLY A 143 35.12 -9.09 -8.76
N ASP A 144 35.73 -9.84 -7.83
CA ASP A 144 35.12 -11.02 -7.21
C ASP A 144 33.99 -10.63 -6.24
N ILE A 145 34.18 -9.57 -5.44
CA ILE A 145 33.13 -8.98 -4.59
C ILE A 145 31.90 -8.61 -5.42
N HIS A 146 32.09 -7.81 -6.48
CA HIS A 146 30.97 -7.34 -7.30
C HIS A 146 30.24 -8.49 -7.98
N LYS A 147 30.95 -9.49 -8.53
CA LYS A 147 30.28 -10.64 -9.18
C LYS A 147 29.43 -11.43 -8.19
N GLN A 148 29.97 -11.73 -7.01
CA GLN A 148 29.25 -12.51 -6.01
C GLN A 148 28.02 -11.74 -5.49
N LEU A 149 28.21 -10.49 -5.10
CA LEU A 149 27.13 -9.69 -4.53
C LEU A 149 26.09 -9.26 -5.56
N ALA A 150 26.47 -9.03 -6.82
CA ALA A 150 25.52 -8.74 -7.88
C ALA A 150 24.54 -9.90 -8.07
N ALA A 151 25.03 -11.15 -8.13
CA ALA A 151 24.17 -12.32 -8.27
C ALA A 151 23.23 -12.51 -7.06
N GLU A 152 23.72 -12.24 -5.85
CA GLU A 152 22.92 -12.33 -4.61
C GLU A 152 21.85 -11.23 -4.57
N SER A 153 22.22 -10.00 -4.95
CA SER A 153 21.33 -8.85 -5.06
C SER A 153 20.25 -9.07 -6.12
N ASP A 154 20.62 -9.51 -7.32
CA ASP A 154 19.68 -9.82 -8.42
C ASP A 154 18.66 -10.89 -7.98
N SER A 155 19.11 -11.94 -7.30
CA SER A 155 18.25 -13.00 -6.77
C SER A 155 17.25 -12.48 -5.72
N LEU A 156 17.68 -11.57 -4.83
CA LEU A 156 16.79 -10.95 -3.85
C LEU A 156 15.78 -10.01 -4.51
N LEU A 157 16.23 -9.18 -5.47
CA LEU A 157 15.36 -8.28 -6.25
C LEU A 157 14.31 -9.06 -7.06
N ASP A 158 14.70 -10.15 -7.72
CA ASP A 158 13.78 -11.03 -8.43
C ASP A 158 12.77 -11.70 -7.50
N THR A 159 13.22 -12.08 -6.30
CA THR A 159 12.34 -12.63 -5.26
C THR A 159 11.33 -11.60 -4.78
N MET A 160 11.78 -10.35 -4.54
CA MET A 160 10.90 -9.24 -4.18
C MET A 160 9.90 -8.94 -5.30
N ASN A 161 10.36 -8.85 -6.55
CA ASN A 161 9.52 -8.56 -7.70
C ASN A 161 8.42 -9.60 -7.89
N ARG A 162 8.77 -10.90 -7.81
CA ARG A 162 7.80 -12.00 -7.88
C ARG A 162 6.81 -11.97 -6.71
N TYR A 163 7.29 -11.69 -5.50
CA TYR A 163 6.45 -11.63 -4.31
C TYR A 163 5.41 -10.50 -4.40
N VAL A 164 5.85 -9.29 -4.78
CA VAL A 164 4.98 -8.13 -4.99
C VAL A 164 3.97 -8.39 -6.09
N LYS A 165 4.41 -8.95 -7.23
CA LYS A 165 3.51 -9.30 -8.33
C LYS A 165 2.44 -10.30 -7.89
N ALA A 166 2.84 -11.40 -7.25
CA ALA A 166 1.93 -12.44 -6.79
C ALA A 166 0.88 -11.85 -5.84
N PHE A 167 1.31 -11.07 -4.85
CA PHE A 167 0.40 -10.42 -3.91
C PHE A 167 -0.61 -9.51 -4.61
N ILE A 168 -0.18 -8.65 -5.54
CA ILE A 168 -1.09 -7.77 -6.27
C ILE A 168 -2.05 -8.60 -7.14
N SER A 169 -1.54 -9.66 -7.78
CA SER A 169 -2.33 -10.51 -8.68
C SER A 169 -3.42 -11.28 -7.93
N ASP A 170 -3.11 -11.81 -6.76
CA ASP A 170 -4.05 -12.50 -5.89
C ASP A 170 -5.13 -11.57 -5.31
N ASN A 171 -4.90 -10.25 -5.39
CA ASN A 171 -5.75 -9.23 -4.79
C ASN A 171 -6.32 -8.21 -5.78
N TYR A 172 -6.31 -8.48 -7.09
CA TYR A 172 -6.82 -7.55 -8.11
C TYR A 172 -8.27 -7.09 -7.87
N GLU A 173 -9.10 -7.98 -7.32
CA GLU A 173 -10.54 -7.78 -7.12
C GLU A 173 -10.90 -7.21 -5.74
N ASN A 174 -9.90 -6.89 -4.90
CA ASN A 174 -10.14 -6.26 -3.60
C ASN A 174 -9.26 -5.01 -3.40
N VAL A 175 -9.44 -4.33 -2.28
CA VAL A 175 -8.76 -3.05 -2.02
C VAL A 175 -7.23 -3.18 -1.92
N LEU A 176 -6.68 -4.35 -1.60
CA LEU A 176 -5.25 -4.54 -1.42
C LEU A 176 -4.50 -4.43 -2.77
N GLY A 177 -5.04 -4.99 -3.86
CA GLY A 177 -4.38 -4.98 -5.16
C GLY A 177 -4.04 -3.56 -5.64
N PRO A 178 -5.04 -2.70 -5.88
CA PRO A 178 -4.80 -1.34 -6.34
C PRO A 178 -3.95 -0.52 -5.36
N ASN A 179 -4.16 -0.66 -4.05
CA ASN A 179 -3.40 0.14 -3.08
C ASN A 179 -1.95 -0.31 -2.94
N VAL A 180 -1.65 -1.61 -2.93
CA VAL A 180 -0.26 -2.10 -2.92
C VAL A 180 0.44 -1.80 -4.25
N PHE A 181 -0.28 -1.84 -5.37
CA PHE A 181 0.25 -1.32 -6.63
C PHE A 181 0.61 0.16 -6.55
N MET A 182 -0.24 0.99 -5.94
CA MET A 182 0.09 2.40 -5.71
C MET A 182 1.26 2.57 -4.76
N MET A 183 1.37 1.76 -3.70
CA MET A 183 2.55 1.77 -2.81
C MET A 183 3.85 1.46 -3.56
N LEU A 184 3.83 0.48 -4.47
CA LEU A 184 4.95 0.18 -5.38
C LEU A 184 5.27 1.39 -6.27
N CYS A 185 4.25 2.03 -6.85
CA CYS A 185 4.42 3.17 -7.73
C CYS A 185 4.94 4.42 -7.00
N SER A 186 4.58 4.60 -5.73
CA SER A 186 4.99 5.75 -4.91
C SER A 186 6.48 5.76 -4.55
N SER A 187 7.21 4.64 -4.72
CA SER A 187 8.67 4.63 -4.58
C SER A 187 9.40 5.20 -5.80
N LEU A 188 8.69 5.43 -6.91
CA LEU A 188 9.26 6.02 -8.11
C LEU A 188 9.24 7.55 -8.02
N PRO A 189 10.28 8.24 -8.52
CA PRO A 189 10.35 9.70 -8.47
C PRO A 189 9.26 10.38 -9.32
N TYR A 190 8.75 9.70 -10.33
CA TYR A 190 7.64 10.13 -11.18
C TYR A 190 6.99 8.91 -11.85
N PRO A 191 5.73 9.03 -12.36
CA PRO A 191 5.05 7.93 -13.03
C PRO A 191 5.81 7.48 -14.29
N VAL A 192 6.18 6.20 -14.35
CA VAL A 192 6.89 5.60 -15.49
C VAL A 192 6.55 4.10 -15.58
N MET A 193 6.52 3.57 -16.80
CA MET A 193 6.29 2.13 -17.03
C MET A 193 7.61 1.37 -16.83
N THR A 194 7.82 0.81 -15.63
CA THR A 194 8.93 -0.10 -15.36
C THR A 194 8.60 -1.52 -15.85
N PRO A 195 9.59 -2.42 -16.05
CA PRO A 195 9.33 -3.81 -16.38
C PRO A 195 8.41 -4.52 -15.37
N GLN A 196 8.56 -4.22 -14.08
CA GLN A 196 7.70 -4.78 -13.03
C GLN A 196 6.26 -4.28 -13.14
N ILE A 197 6.06 -2.98 -13.40
CA ILE A 197 4.72 -2.41 -13.60
C ILE A 197 4.05 -3.01 -14.84
N ASP A 198 4.78 -3.14 -15.94
CA ASP A 198 4.28 -3.77 -17.16
C ASP A 198 3.88 -5.23 -16.91
N ASP A 199 4.73 -5.98 -16.19
CA ASP A 199 4.50 -7.38 -15.86
C ASP A 199 3.28 -7.59 -14.94
N ILE A 200 2.99 -6.65 -14.04
CA ILE A 200 1.76 -6.67 -13.22
C ILE A 200 0.55 -6.28 -14.07
N VAL A 201 0.66 -5.27 -14.92
CA VAL A 201 -0.49 -4.70 -15.63
C VAL A 201 -0.90 -5.58 -16.80
N LYS A 202 0.02 -6.25 -17.49
CA LYS A 202 -0.34 -7.10 -18.65
C LYS A 202 -1.37 -8.18 -18.27
N ASP A 203 -1.20 -8.80 -17.11
CA ASP A 203 -2.03 -9.90 -16.60
C ASP A 203 -3.28 -9.40 -15.85
N ALA A 204 -3.35 -8.10 -15.53
CA ALA A 204 -4.41 -7.54 -14.69
C ALA A 204 -5.78 -7.46 -15.40
N PRO A 205 -6.89 -7.72 -14.66
CA PRO A 205 -8.25 -7.60 -15.18
C PRO A 205 -8.64 -6.14 -15.42
N TYR A 206 -9.74 -5.95 -16.16
CA TYR A 206 -10.25 -4.60 -16.47
C TYR A 206 -10.64 -3.84 -15.19
N SER A 207 -11.25 -4.51 -14.21
CA SER A 207 -11.61 -3.96 -12.89
C SER A 207 -10.44 -3.21 -12.26
N PHE A 208 -9.29 -3.88 -12.14
CA PHE A 208 -8.05 -3.31 -11.62
C PHE A 208 -7.54 -2.14 -12.47
N LYS A 209 -7.44 -2.31 -13.80
CA LYS A 209 -6.96 -1.28 -14.73
C LYS A 209 -7.85 -0.04 -14.77
N SER A 210 -9.14 -0.22 -14.47
CA SER A 210 -10.15 0.84 -14.45
C SER A 210 -10.24 1.55 -13.09
N ASN A 211 -9.60 1.02 -12.04
CA ASN A 211 -9.49 1.71 -10.76
C ASN A 211 -8.95 3.13 -10.97
N PRO A 212 -9.57 4.18 -10.40
CA PRO A 212 -9.20 5.56 -10.70
C PRO A 212 -7.70 5.87 -10.52
N MET A 213 -7.11 5.44 -9.39
CA MET A 213 -5.70 5.70 -9.07
C MET A 213 -4.76 4.96 -10.03
N VAL A 214 -5.05 3.68 -10.29
CA VAL A 214 -4.27 2.84 -11.22
C VAL A 214 -4.34 3.43 -12.63
N LYS A 215 -5.54 3.77 -13.12
CA LYS A 215 -5.75 4.32 -14.45
C LYS A 215 -5.02 5.65 -14.63
N GLU A 216 -5.10 6.53 -13.63
CA GLU A 216 -4.42 7.82 -13.66
C GLU A 216 -2.90 7.64 -13.74
N PHE A 217 -2.34 6.79 -12.87
CA PHE A 217 -0.92 6.47 -12.88
C PHE A 217 -0.48 5.93 -14.25
N LEU A 218 -1.18 4.93 -14.79
CA LEU A 218 -0.83 4.31 -16.08
C LEU A 218 -0.94 5.29 -17.25
N THR A 219 -1.85 6.26 -17.18
CA THR A 219 -1.98 7.32 -18.18
C THR A 219 -0.76 8.23 -18.15
N LYS A 220 -0.45 8.79 -16.98
CA LYS A 220 0.72 9.67 -16.77
C LYS A 220 2.03 8.94 -17.10
N ALA A 221 2.16 7.67 -16.71
CA ALA A 221 3.34 6.86 -16.99
C ALA A 221 3.58 6.66 -18.51
N LYS A 222 2.52 6.42 -19.29
CA LYS A 222 2.62 6.30 -20.75
C LYS A 222 2.92 7.63 -21.44
N GLU A 223 2.39 8.73 -20.93
CA GLU A 223 2.70 10.07 -21.43
C GLU A 223 4.18 10.41 -21.18
N ASN A 224 4.68 10.17 -19.96
CA ASN A 224 6.08 10.39 -19.61
C ASN A 224 7.03 9.55 -20.47
N MET A 225 6.71 8.29 -20.74
CA MET A 225 7.52 7.44 -21.62
C MET A 225 7.69 8.03 -23.02
N LYS A 226 6.61 8.56 -23.62
CA LYS A 226 6.68 9.22 -24.93
C LYS A 226 7.58 10.45 -24.91
N LEU A 227 7.47 11.28 -23.87
CA LEU A 227 8.32 12.47 -23.71
C LEU A 227 9.80 12.09 -23.57
N ILE A 228 10.10 11.02 -22.82
CA ILE A 228 11.47 10.51 -22.66
C ILE A 228 12.03 10.03 -24.00
N GLU A 229 11.26 9.23 -24.75
CA GLU A 229 11.66 8.73 -26.07
C GLU A 229 11.89 9.86 -27.08
N GLU A 230 11.01 10.87 -27.11
CA GLU A 230 11.17 12.06 -27.97
C GLU A 230 12.44 12.84 -27.61
N HIS A 231 12.71 13.03 -26.32
CA HIS A 231 13.91 13.72 -25.87
C HIS A 231 15.18 12.96 -26.26
N GLN A 232 15.20 11.64 -26.07
CA GLN A 232 16.32 10.78 -26.49
C GLN A 232 16.54 10.85 -28.01
N ARG A 233 15.47 10.83 -28.82
CA ARG A 233 15.57 10.94 -30.28
C ARG A 233 16.17 12.28 -30.72
N MET A 234 15.77 13.37 -30.07
CA MET A 234 16.32 14.70 -30.34
C MET A 234 17.81 14.78 -29.99
N GLN A 235 18.21 14.23 -28.85
CA GLN A 235 19.63 14.17 -28.45
C GLN A 235 20.47 13.35 -29.43
N GLN A 236 19.99 12.18 -29.86
CA GLN A 236 20.68 11.34 -30.84
C GLN A 236 20.80 12.04 -32.20
N THR A 237 19.74 12.74 -32.64
CA THR A 237 19.76 13.50 -33.88
C THR A 237 20.76 14.66 -33.81
N ALA A 238 20.82 15.37 -32.69
CA ALA A 238 21.77 16.47 -32.47
C ALA A 238 23.22 15.98 -32.35
N ALA A 239 23.44 14.79 -31.78
CA ALA A 239 24.76 14.16 -31.70
C ALA A 239 25.24 13.64 -33.06
N ALA A 240 24.34 13.15 -33.92
CA ALA A 240 24.66 12.70 -35.27
C ALA A 240 24.91 13.85 -36.27
N GLN A 241 24.53 15.09 -35.92
CA GLN A 241 24.77 16.30 -36.71
C GLN A 241 26.04 17.07 -36.29
N LYS A 242 26.75 16.60 -35.26
CA LYS A 242 28.07 17.11 -34.82
C LYS A 242 29.19 16.20 -35.32
#